data_AF-A0A2A9NMW3-F1
#
_entry.id   AF-A0A2A9NMW3-F1
#
_cell.length_a   1.000
_cell.length_b   1.000
_cell.length_c   1.000
_cell.angle_alpha   90.00
_cell.angle_beta   90.00
_cell.angle_gamma   90.00
#
_symmetry.space_group_name_H-M   'P 1'
#
loop_
_entity.id
_entity.type
_entity.pdbx_description
1 polymer ?
#
loop_
_entity_poly.entity_id
_entity_poly.type
_entity_poly.pdbx_seq_one_letter_code
_entity_poly.pdbx_strand_id
1 'polypeptide(L)'
;MSLLFLETISISLLFQRQLVFVAFRAIAVGLFKLITGQATAGLAILRGARNVFKSVVHGQVNVGKAATAFKVLKTLGKFLSVLGIIIDTATLVFDLVDGAKQRAQLQEATKELCVARFQVKKTQQYTRVMLFFASDAKATLDYRETLQQLVRERVITQQHADTQVKRKIDEWIPKLKTSIDSVKDQEIYNDLRTFDNSRQAWTNEDPSQTYIQEKIGEINNRPSEGVHAEEEGHTEEKEHAKEEERAEEKEHAEVEERAE
;
A
#
# COMPACT_ATOMS: atom_id res chain seq x y z
N MET A 1 32.11 23.06 20.12
CA MET A 1 31.37 21.78 20.17
C MET A 1 30.16 21.80 19.23
N SER A 2 30.21 22.53 18.10
CA SER A 2 28.96 23.03 17.47
C SER A 2 28.85 22.81 15.95
N LEU A 3 29.89 22.30 15.27
CA LEU A 3 29.87 22.03 13.83
C LEU A 3 29.44 20.58 13.50
N LEU A 4 29.96 19.60 14.24
CA LEU A 4 29.60 18.18 14.05
C LEU A 4 28.11 17.89 14.32
N PHE A 5 27.48 18.63 15.24
CA PHE A 5 26.06 18.43 15.57
C PHE A 5 25.12 18.94 14.45
N LEU A 6 25.53 19.99 13.72
CA LEU A 6 24.78 20.56 12.59
C LEU A 6 24.85 19.66 11.34
N GLU A 7 25.96 18.97 11.11
CA GLU A 7 26.12 18.02 10.00
C GLU A 7 25.26 16.76 10.18
N THR A 8 25.21 16.20 11.39
CA THR A 8 24.37 15.02 11.69
C THR A 8 22.87 15.29 11.52
N ILE A 9 22.40 16.49 11.86
CA ILE A 9 20.98 16.88 11.72
C ILE A 9 20.59 17.04 10.24
N SER A 10 21.49 17.55 9.40
CA SER A 10 21.24 17.80 7.98
C SER A 10 21.15 16.51 7.17
N ILE A 11 21.99 15.51 7.48
CA ILE A 11 21.96 14.17 6.88
C ILE A 11 20.66 13.46 7.26
N SER A 12 20.27 13.52 8.55
CA SER A 12 19.00 12.98 9.04
C SER A 12 17.79 13.56 8.30
N LEU A 13 17.74 14.87 8.08
CA LEU A 13 16.65 15.54 7.36
C LEU A 13 16.58 15.17 5.87
N LEU A 14 17.73 15.05 5.20
CA LEU A 14 17.82 14.62 3.80
C LEU A 14 17.32 13.17 3.63
N PHE A 15 17.72 12.27 4.54
CA PHE A 15 17.24 10.90 4.54
C PHE A 15 15.73 10.83 4.77
N GLN A 16 15.14 11.66 5.64
CA GLN A 16 13.69 11.66 5.86
C GLN A 16 12.89 12.09 4.62
N ARG A 17 13.36 13.09 3.89
CA ARG A 17 12.68 13.63 2.70
C ARG A 17 12.68 12.61 1.55
N GLN A 18 13.80 11.88 1.39
CA GLN A 18 13.88 10.79 0.43
C GLN A 18 13.15 9.53 0.91
N LEU A 19 13.19 9.21 2.20
CA LEU A 19 12.55 8.03 2.79
C LEU A 19 11.06 7.99 2.54
N VAL A 20 10.35 9.11 2.75
CA VAL A 20 8.90 9.16 2.52
C VAL A 20 8.59 8.90 1.05
N PHE A 21 9.32 9.53 0.13
CA PHE A 21 9.12 9.35 -1.30
C PHE A 21 9.51 7.95 -1.79
N VAL A 22 10.59 7.38 -1.27
CA VAL A 22 11.01 6.00 -1.51
C VAL A 22 9.95 5.04 -0.97
N ALA A 23 9.37 5.31 0.19
CA ALA A 23 8.31 4.49 0.76
C ALA A 23 7.01 4.57 -0.07
N PHE A 24 6.61 5.75 -0.53
CA PHE A 24 5.48 5.91 -1.47
C PHE A 24 5.72 5.20 -2.80
N ARG A 25 6.93 5.31 -3.36
CA ARG A 25 7.32 4.57 -4.57
C ARG A 25 7.34 3.07 -4.33
N ALA A 26 7.87 2.62 -3.20
CA ALA A 26 7.88 1.21 -2.83
C ALA A 26 6.45 0.68 -2.67
N ILE A 27 5.55 1.45 -2.08
CA ILE A 27 4.12 1.12 -2.04
C ILE A 27 3.56 1.03 -3.45
N ALA A 28 3.73 2.05 -4.29
CA ALA A 28 3.22 2.03 -5.66
C ALA A 28 3.78 0.87 -6.51
N VAL A 29 5.08 0.59 -6.40
CA VAL A 29 5.75 -0.52 -7.10
C VAL A 29 5.30 -1.87 -6.54
N GLY A 30 5.18 -1.99 -5.22
CA GLY A 30 4.68 -3.20 -4.57
C GLY A 30 3.26 -3.52 -5.01
N LEU A 31 2.36 -2.52 -4.99
CA LEU A 31 1.00 -2.64 -5.51
C LEU A 31 0.96 -3.00 -6.99
N PHE A 32 1.79 -2.35 -7.80
CA PHE A 32 1.91 -2.67 -9.22
C PHE A 32 2.37 -4.12 -9.44
N LYS A 33 3.34 -4.59 -8.65
CA LYS A 33 3.84 -5.97 -8.71
C LYS A 33 2.77 -6.99 -8.34
N LEU A 34 1.97 -6.71 -7.31
CA LEU A 34 0.79 -7.53 -6.96
C LEU A 34 -0.20 -7.60 -8.11
N ILE A 35 -0.52 -6.45 -8.72
CA ILE A 35 -1.42 -6.35 -9.88
C ILE A 35 -0.90 -7.16 -11.08
N THR A 36 0.42 -7.22 -11.29
CA THR A 36 1.02 -7.99 -12.40
C THR A 36 1.18 -9.50 -12.11
N GLY A 37 0.61 -10.01 -11.02
CA GLY A 37 0.71 -11.43 -10.64
C GLY A 37 2.04 -11.81 -9.98
N GLN A 38 2.90 -10.84 -9.64
CA GLN A 38 4.15 -11.08 -8.92
C GLN A 38 3.91 -10.92 -7.41
N ALA A 39 3.01 -11.74 -6.86
CA ALA A 39 2.49 -11.62 -5.49
C ALA A 39 3.60 -11.60 -4.43
N THR A 40 4.53 -12.54 -4.49
CA THR A 40 5.66 -12.67 -3.55
C THR A 40 6.55 -11.44 -3.55
N ALA A 41 6.96 -10.95 -4.73
CA ALA A 41 7.78 -9.75 -4.88
C ALA A 41 7.03 -8.48 -4.43
N GLY A 42 5.74 -8.36 -4.78
CA GLY A 42 4.91 -7.23 -4.37
C GLY A 42 4.74 -7.15 -2.85
N LEU A 43 4.42 -8.28 -2.20
CA LEU A 43 4.32 -8.38 -0.75
C LEU A 43 5.64 -8.08 -0.05
N ALA A 44 6.77 -8.59 -0.57
CA ALA A 44 8.09 -8.30 -0.02
C ALA A 44 8.42 -6.80 -0.02
N ILE A 45 8.14 -6.11 -1.13
CA ILE A 45 8.34 -4.66 -1.26
C ILE A 45 7.42 -3.90 -0.29
N LEU A 46 6.14 -4.30 -0.18
CA LEU A 46 5.19 -3.67 0.73
C LEU A 46 5.57 -3.85 2.20
N ARG A 47 6.02 -5.05 2.60
CA ARG A 47 6.55 -5.30 3.95
C ARG A 47 7.77 -4.44 4.23
N GLY A 48 8.68 -4.31 3.27
CA GLY A 48 9.82 -3.39 3.36
C GLY A 48 9.35 -1.94 3.58
N ALA A 49 8.43 -1.45 2.75
CA ALA A 49 7.87 -0.10 2.87
C ALA A 49 7.17 0.13 4.23
N ARG A 50 6.46 -0.88 4.75
CA ARG A 50 5.83 -0.84 6.08
C ARG A 50 6.88 -0.67 7.18
N ASN A 51 7.97 -1.44 7.14
CA ASN A 51 9.03 -1.35 8.15
C ASN A 51 9.69 0.02 8.14
N VAL A 52 9.95 0.55 6.94
CA VAL A 52 10.44 1.90 6.72
C VAL A 52 9.51 2.95 7.34
N PHE A 53 8.19 2.87 7.07
CA PHE A 53 7.20 3.76 7.68
C PHE A 53 7.14 3.62 9.20
N LYS A 54 7.19 2.38 9.72
CA LYS A 54 7.17 2.10 11.16
C LYS A 54 8.34 2.77 11.85
N SER A 55 9.56 2.67 11.30
CA SER A 55 10.75 3.33 11.84
C SER A 55 10.65 4.85 11.80
N VAL A 56 10.09 5.43 10.73
CA VAL A 56 9.86 6.87 10.64
C VAL A 56 8.85 7.36 11.67
N VAL A 57 7.78 6.59 11.92
CA VAL A 57 6.75 6.94 12.91
C VAL A 57 7.27 6.80 14.34
N HIS A 58 8.01 5.73 14.66
CA HIS A 58 8.51 5.48 16.02
C HIS A 58 9.73 6.35 16.37
N GLY A 59 10.57 6.72 15.39
CA GLY A 59 11.83 7.42 15.64
C GLY A 59 11.74 8.93 15.89
N GLN A 60 10.55 9.56 15.81
CA GLN A 60 10.47 11.04 15.74
C GLN A 60 9.25 11.71 16.37
N VAL A 61 8.72 11.20 17.48
CA VAL A 61 7.64 11.88 18.21
C VAL A 61 8.18 13.01 19.10
N ASN A 62 8.65 14.09 18.46
CA ASN A 62 8.58 15.42 19.07
C ASN A 62 7.16 15.94 18.86
N VAL A 63 6.39 15.93 19.96
CA VAL A 63 4.92 15.94 20.08
C VAL A 63 4.20 17.04 19.27
N GLY A 64 4.86 18.15 18.93
CA GLY A 64 4.27 19.24 18.14
C GLY A 64 4.22 19.02 16.61
N LYS A 65 5.15 18.23 16.04
CA LYS A 65 5.24 18.01 14.58
C LYS A 65 4.49 16.75 14.10
N ALA A 66 4.05 15.91 15.04
CA ALA A 66 3.36 14.65 14.78
C ALA A 66 1.94 14.86 14.24
N ALA A 67 1.22 15.89 14.67
CA ALA A 67 -0.21 16.08 14.33
C ALA A 67 -0.47 16.23 12.82
N THR A 68 0.39 16.96 12.09
CA THR A 68 0.23 17.16 10.64
C THR A 68 0.62 15.92 9.85
N ALA A 69 1.70 15.23 10.26
CA ALA A 69 2.09 13.95 9.65
C ALA A 69 1.02 12.87 9.88
N PHE A 70 0.40 12.83 11.06
CA PHE A 70 -0.69 11.92 11.38
C PHE A 70 -1.93 12.13 10.49
N LYS A 71 -2.25 13.39 10.14
CA LYS A 71 -3.38 13.68 9.23
C LYS A 71 -3.13 13.14 7.82
N VAL A 72 -1.93 13.34 7.28
CA VAL A 72 -1.55 12.80 5.95
C VAL A 72 -1.52 11.27 5.98
N LEU A 73 -0.95 10.67 7.04
CA LEU A 73 -0.90 9.22 7.23
C LEU A 73 -2.29 8.61 7.39
N LYS A 74 -3.22 9.30 8.08
CA LYS A 74 -4.61 8.85 8.24
C LYS A 74 -5.36 8.84 6.91
N THR A 75 -5.17 9.87 6.07
CA THR A 75 -5.75 9.90 4.71
C THR A 75 -5.17 8.79 3.85
N LEU A 76 -3.85 8.55 3.93
CA LEU A 76 -3.18 7.48 3.20
C LEU A 76 -3.63 6.09 3.66
N GLY A 77 -3.79 5.88 4.97
CA GLY A 77 -4.25 4.62 5.55
C GLY A 77 -5.65 4.23 5.09
N LYS A 78 -6.57 5.20 4.96
CA LYS A 78 -7.89 4.94 4.36
C LYS A 78 -7.78 4.47 2.92
N PHE A 79 -6.87 5.07 2.15
CA PHE A 79 -6.64 4.70 0.75
C PHE A 79 -6.03 3.30 0.62
N LEU A 80 -5.04 2.98 1.46
CA LEU A 80 -4.41 1.65 1.53
C LEU A 80 -5.40 0.57 1.94
N SER A 81 -6.35 0.88 2.83
CA SER A 81 -7.41 -0.05 3.24
C SER A 81 -8.30 -0.44 2.06
N VAL A 82 -8.70 0.52 1.21
CA VAL A 82 -9.49 0.24 -0.01
C VAL A 82 -8.69 -0.61 -0.99
N LEU A 83 -7.38 -0.35 -1.08
CA LEU A 83 -6.47 -1.06 -1.98
C LEU A 83 -6.19 -2.50 -1.53
N GLY A 84 -6.14 -2.77 -0.23
CA GLY A 84 -5.98 -4.12 0.33
C GLY A 84 -7.11 -5.06 -0.09
N ILE A 85 -8.36 -4.58 -0.06
CA ILE A 85 -9.54 -5.37 -0.45
C ILE A 85 -9.45 -5.81 -1.93
N ILE A 86 -8.89 -4.96 -2.80
CA ILE A 86 -8.73 -5.26 -4.23
C ILE A 86 -7.70 -6.38 -4.45
N ILE A 87 -6.64 -6.43 -3.65
CA ILE A 87 -5.57 -7.44 -3.77
C ILE A 87 -6.04 -8.82 -3.31
N ASP A 88 -6.76 -8.88 -2.19
CA ASP A 88 -7.31 -10.14 -1.67
C ASP A 88 -8.29 -10.77 -2.67
N THR A 89 -9.03 -9.94 -3.40
CA THR A 89 -9.93 -10.39 -4.49
C THR A 89 -9.15 -11.06 -5.63
N ALA A 90 -8.04 -10.47 -6.05
CA ALA A 90 -7.30 -10.91 -7.23
C ALA A 90 -6.52 -12.22 -6.99
N THR A 91 -6.18 -12.53 -5.75
CA THR A 91 -5.41 -13.73 -5.37
C THR A 91 -6.28 -14.98 -5.26
N LEU A 92 -7.53 -14.84 -4.81
CA LEU A 92 -8.49 -15.95 -4.66
C LEU A 92 -8.90 -16.62 -5.99
N VAL A 93 -8.70 -15.97 -7.13
CA VAL A 93 -9.17 -16.44 -8.45
C VAL A 93 -8.24 -17.51 -9.06
N PHE A 94 -7.04 -17.71 -8.54
CA PHE A 94 -6.03 -18.57 -9.18
C PHE A 94 -6.19 -20.09 -8.95
N ASP A 95 -7.00 -20.54 -7.99
CA ASP A 95 -6.92 -21.93 -7.47
C ASP A 95 -8.04 -22.91 -7.90
N LEU A 96 -8.83 -22.63 -8.95
CA LEU A 96 -9.98 -23.50 -9.28
C LEU A 96 -10.01 -24.02 -10.73
N VAL A 97 -9.56 -25.27 -10.98
CA VAL A 97 -9.86 -26.00 -12.25
C VAL A 97 -9.99 -27.53 -12.07
N ASP A 98 -11.10 -28.13 -12.57
CA ASP A 98 -11.14 -29.53 -13.04
C ASP A 98 -12.30 -29.86 -14.04
N GLY A 99 -12.10 -30.85 -14.91
CA GLY A 99 -12.28 -30.80 -16.38
C GLY A 99 -13.60 -31.07 -17.17
N ALA A 100 -14.83 -30.99 -16.64
CA ALA A 100 -16.06 -31.12 -17.50
C ALA A 100 -17.21 -30.16 -17.12
N LYS A 101 -17.09 -29.56 -15.94
CA LYS A 101 -17.62 -28.22 -15.60
C LYS A 101 -16.94 -27.10 -16.41
N GLN A 102 -15.99 -27.43 -17.29
CA GLN A 102 -15.11 -26.48 -17.99
C GLN A 102 -15.82 -25.37 -18.73
N ARG A 103 -16.93 -25.57 -19.44
CA ARG A 103 -17.53 -24.44 -20.18
C ARG A 103 -18.21 -23.43 -19.25
N ALA A 104 -18.97 -23.92 -18.27
CA ALA A 104 -19.57 -23.06 -17.26
C ALA A 104 -18.49 -22.40 -16.37
N GLN A 105 -17.46 -23.17 -15.99
CA GLN A 105 -16.28 -22.66 -15.28
C GLN A 105 -15.47 -21.67 -16.12
N LEU A 106 -15.35 -21.87 -17.43
CA LEU A 106 -14.65 -20.93 -18.31
C LEU A 106 -15.44 -19.63 -18.43
N GLN A 107 -16.77 -19.70 -18.52
CA GLN A 107 -17.63 -18.52 -18.52
C GLN A 107 -17.59 -17.80 -17.16
N GLU A 108 -17.60 -18.54 -16.06
CA GLU A 108 -17.46 -18.00 -14.70
C GLU A 108 -16.08 -17.38 -14.50
N ALA A 109 -15.01 -18.08 -14.84
CA ALA A 109 -13.64 -17.59 -14.81
C ALA A 109 -13.45 -16.37 -15.73
N THR A 110 -14.11 -16.32 -16.89
CA THR A 110 -14.10 -15.14 -17.76
C THR A 110 -14.76 -13.95 -17.07
N LYS A 111 -15.93 -14.15 -16.43
CA LYS A 111 -16.60 -13.10 -15.67
C LYS A 111 -15.77 -12.61 -14.49
N GLU A 112 -15.17 -13.52 -13.74
CA GLU A 112 -14.26 -13.21 -12.63
C GLU A 112 -13.02 -12.48 -13.13
N LEU A 113 -12.44 -12.90 -14.25
CA LEU A 113 -11.33 -12.23 -14.89
C LEU A 113 -11.71 -10.81 -15.33
N CYS A 114 -12.91 -10.60 -15.88
CA CYS A 114 -13.40 -9.26 -16.22
C CYS A 114 -13.53 -8.37 -14.97
N VAL A 115 -14.01 -8.92 -13.85
CA VAL A 115 -14.06 -8.20 -12.56
C VAL A 115 -12.65 -7.84 -12.07
N ALA A 116 -11.73 -8.79 -12.09
CA ALA A 116 -10.34 -8.56 -11.68
C ALA A 116 -9.64 -7.52 -12.57
N ARG A 117 -9.79 -7.62 -13.90
CA ARG A 117 -9.25 -6.64 -14.86
C ARG A 117 -9.83 -5.25 -14.63
N PHE A 118 -11.11 -5.15 -14.32
CA PHE A 118 -11.76 -3.89 -13.96
C PHE A 118 -11.16 -3.27 -12.70
N GLN A 119 -11.04 -4.06 -11.62
CA GLN A 119 -10.43 -3.60 -10.36
C GLN A 119 -8.96 -3.18 -10.55
N VAL A 120 -8.19 -3.93 -11.32
CA VAL A 120 -6.80 -3.62 -11.69
C VAL A 120 -6.73 -2.28 -12.42
N LYS A 121 -7.56 -2.09 -13.45
CA LYS A 121 -7.58 -0.84 -14.21
C LYS A 121 -8.01 0.35 -13.34
N LYS A 122 -9.01 0.16 -12.48
CA LYS A 122 -9.45 1.16 -11.49
C LYS A 122 -8.30 1.55 -10.56
N THR A 123 -7.58 0.57 -10.04
CA THR A 123 -6.41 0.78 -9.19
C THR A 123 -5.28 1.50 -9.92
N GLN A 124 -5.06 1.17 -11.20
CA GLN A 124 -4.09 1.85 -12.04
C GLN A 124 -4.45 3.34 -12.20
N GLN A 125 -5.72 3.67 -12.45
CA GLN A 125 -6.18 5.07 -12.56
C GLN A 125 -6.01 5.82 -11.24
N TYR A 126 -6.40 5.22 -10.12
CA TYR A 126 -6.16 5.80 -8.79
C TYR A 126 -4.67 6.02 -8.51
N THR A 127 -3.83 5.05 -8.85
CA THR A 127 -2.38 5.15 -8.68
C THR A 127 -1.81 6.30 -9.51
N ARG A 128 -2.30 6.49 -10.75
CA ARG A 128 -1.89 7.61 -11.60
C ARG A 128 -2.25 8.96 -10.99
N VAL A 129 -3.47 9.10 -10.46
CA VAL A 129 -3.89 10.31 -9.75
C VAL A 129 -2.99 10.55 -8.53
N MET A 130 -2.75 9.52 -7.71
CA MET A 130 -1.90 9.64 -6.53
C MET A 130 -0.47 10.03 -6.87
N LEU A 131 0.12 9.45 -7.92
CA LEU A 131 1.46 9.81 -8.39
C LEU A 131 1.56 11.25 -8.87
N PHE A 132 0.50 11.77 -9.51
CA PHE A 132 0.45 13.17 -9.93
C PHE A 132 0.57 14.11 -8.71
N PHE A 133 -0.23 13.88 -7.67
CA PHE A 133 -0.23 14.70 -6.45
C PHE A 133 0.95 14.41 -5.49
N ALA A 134 1.68 13.30 -5.69
CA ALA A 134 2.91 13.05 -4.94
C ALA A 134 3.96 14.17 -5.16
N SER A 135 3.94 14.81 -6.33
CA SER A 135 4.80 15.97 -6.62
C SER A 135 4.43 17.20 -5.78
N ASP A 136 3.13 17.52 -5.65
CA ASP A 136 2.63 18.61 -4.80
C ASP A 136 2.89 18.37 -3.31
N ALA A 137 2.71 17.12 -2.86
CA ALA A 137 3.05 16.72 -1.49
C ALA A 137 4.54 16.95 -1.21
N LYS A 138 5.42 16.55 -2.15
CA LYS A 138 6.86 16.82 -2.07
C LYS A 138 7.12 18.32 -2.03
N ALA A 139 6.58 19.11 -2.95
CA ALA A 139 6.76 20.56 -2.98
C ALA A 139 6.29 21.24 -1.68
N THR A 140 5.24 20.72 -1.03
CA THR A 140 4.75 21.20 0.27
C THR A 140 5.72 20.88 1.40
N LEU A 141 6.26 19.66 1.44
CA LEU A 141 7.33 19.29 2.38
C LEU A 141 8.56 20.17 2.16
N ASP A 142 8.87 20.45 0.90
CA ASP A 142 10.03 21.23 0.56
C ASP A 142 9.90 22.68 1.04
N TYR A 143 8.72 23.26 0.81
CA TYR A 143 8.37 24.58 1.28
C TYR A 143 8.35 24.70 2.81
N ARG A 144 7.87 23.67 3.51
CA ARG A 144 7.89 23.63 4.98
C ARG A 144 9.31 23.74 5.51
N GLU A 145 10.27 23.06 4.89
CA GLU A 145 11.67 23.10 5.31
C GLU A 145 12.26 24.50 5.20
N THR A 146 12.02 25.19 4.09
CA THR A 146 12.40 26.60 3.91
C THR A 146 11.79 27.49 4.99
N LEU A 147 10.50 27.34 5.31
CA LEU A 147 9.85 28.11 6.37
C LEU A 147 10.44 27.80 7.75
N GLN A 148 10.77 26.54 8.03
CA GLN A 148 11.41 26.16 9.30
C GLN A 148 12.82 26.74 9.44
N GLN A 149 13.55 26.95 8.35
CA GLN A 149 14.81 27.70 8.37
C GLN A 149 14.58 29.16 8.79
N LEU A 150 13.59 29.84 8.20
CA LEU A 150 13.24 31.23 8.57
C LEU A 150 12.78 31.36 10.02
N VAL A 151 12.10 30.35 10.58
CA VAL A 151 11.75 30.31 12.01
C VAL A 151 13.01 30.21 12.88
N ARG A 152 13.99 29.37 12.50
CA ARG A 152 15.27 29.23 13.23
C ARG A 152 16.08 30.52 13.21
N GLU A 153 16.06 31.23 12.09
CA GLU A 153 16.68 32.55 11.91
C GLU A 153 15.88 33.68 12.59
N ARG A 154 14.74 33.36 13.23
CA ARG A 154 13.82 34.29 13.91
C ARG A 154 13.21 35.35 12.98
N VAL A 155 13.20 35.10 11.66
CA VAL A 155 12.59 35.99 10.65
C VAL A 155 11.07 35.90 10.70
N ILE A 156 10.53 34.70 10.96
CA ILE A 156 9.09 34.46 11.09
C ILE A 156 8.77 33.64 12.35
N THR A 157 7.52 33.73 12.82
CA THR A 157 7.04 32.89 13.92
C THR A 157 6.65 31.49 13.42
N GLN A 158 6.71 30.50 14.32
CA GLN A 158 6.28 29.12 14.02
C GLN A 158 4.82 29.07 13.55
N GLN A 159 3.93 29.86 14.18
CA GLN A 159 2.52 29.96 13.80
C GLN A 159 2.34 30.44 12.36
N HIS A 160 3.15 31.41 11.91
CA HIS A 160 3.11 31.89 10.53
C HIS A 160 3.56 30.78 9.56
N ALA A 161 4.65 30.08 9.87
CA ALA A 161 5.12 28.95 9.07
C ALA A 161 4.06 27.85 8.95
N ASP A 162 3.42 27.45 10.05
CA ASP A 162 2.38 26.42 10.05
C ASP A 162 1.14 26.84 9.27
N THR A 163 0.75 28.12 9.36
CA THR A 163 -0.36 28.68 8.58
C THR A 163 -0.07 28.63 7.07
N GLN A 164 1.16 28.94 6.67
CA GLN A 164 1.57 28.92 5.26
C GLN A 164 1.60 27.49 4.69
N VAL A 165 2.12 26.52 5.46
CA VAL A 165 2.09 25.10 5.06
C VAL A 165 0.66 24.59 4.97
N LYS A 166 -0.17 24.91 5.97
CA LYS A 166 -1.58 24.53 5.98
C LYS A 166 -2.30 25.08 4.75
N ARG A 167 -2.07 26.34 4.38
CA ARG A 167 -2.65 26.95 3.17
C ARG A 167 -2.32 26.17 1.90
N LYS A 168 -1.07 25.73 1.73
CA LYS A 168 -0.69 24.88 0.58
C LYS A 168 -1.42 23.52 0.61
N ILE A 169 -1.47 22.88 1.77
CA ILE A 169 -2.19 21.61 1.95
C ILE A 169 -3.67 21.77 1.60
N ASP A 170 -4.32 22.82 2.12
CA ASP A 170 -5.73 23.13 1.88
C ASP A 170 -6.00 23.49 0.41
N GLU A 171 -4.98 23.88 -0.36
CA GLU A 171 -5.10 24.15 -1.80
C GLU A 171 -5.13 22.87 -2.66
N TRP A 172 -4.21 21.92 -2.41
CA TRP A 172 -4.09 20.73 -3.27
C TRP A 172 -4.93 19.54 -2.80
N ILE A 173 -5.28 19.44 -1.51
CA ILE A 173 -6.15 18.35 -1.02
C ILE A 173 -7.52 18.32 -1.73
N PRO A 174 -8.24 19.46 -1.88
CA PRO A 174 -9.50 19.46 -2.61
C PRO A 174 -9.32 19.03 -4.07
N LYS A 175 -8.23 19.46 -4.73
CA LYS A 175 -7.91 19.05 -6.11
C LYS A 175 -7.68 17.54 -6.20
N LEU A 176 -6.92 16.96 -5.26
CA LEU A 176 -6.72 15.50 -5.17
C LEU A 176 -8.05 14.78 -5.02
N LYS A 177 -8.91 15.25 -4.10
CA LYS A 177 -10.23 14.66 -3.91
C LYS A 177 -11.06 14.72 -5.19
N THR A 178 -11.14 15.87 -5.84
CA THR A 178 -11.84 16.03 -7.13
C THR A 178 -11.27 15.10 -8.20
N SER A 179 -9.95 14.94 -8.29
CA SER A 179 -9.33 14.03 -9.25
C SER A 179 -9.63 12.56 -8.94
N ILE A 180 -9.66 12.16 -7.67
CA ILE A 180 -10.07 10.81 -7.27
C ILE A 180 -11.55 10.59 -7.61
N ASP A 181 -12.42 11.54 -7.28
CA ASP A 181 -13.86 11.48 -7.54
C ASP A 181 -14.17 11.51 -9.06
N SER A 182 -13.25 12.05 -9.87
CA SER A 182 -13.36 12.03 -11.33
C SER A 182 -13.07 10.67 -11.95
N VAL A 183 -12.47 9.73 -11.21
CA VAL A 183 -12.27 8.36 -11.66
C VAL A 183 -13.61 7.62 -11.64
N LYS A 184 -14.33 7.67 -12.76
CA LYS A 184 -15.63 7.03 -12.92
C LYS A 184 -15.51 5.59 -13.40
N ASP A 185 -16.29 4.71 -12.80
CA ASP A 185 -16.38 3.30 -13.20
C ASP A 185 -16.77 3.13 -14.68
N GLN A 186 -17.64 4.00 -15.19
CA GLN A 186 -18.04 3.99 -16.61
C GLN A 186 -16.85 4.23 -17.55
N GLU A 187 -15.98 5.17 -17.21
CA GLU A 187 -14.82 5.50 -18.03
C GLU A 187 -13.80 4.35 -17.99
N ILE A 188 -13.59 3.73 -16.82
CA ILE A 188 -12.75 2.54 -16.68
C ILE A 188 -13.27 1.38 -17.52
N TYR A 189 -14.58 1.12 -17.49
CA TYR A 189 -15.21 0.06 -18.29
C TYR A 189 -15.07 0.34 -19.78
N ASN A 190 -15.35 1.58 -20.21
CA ASN A 190 -15.23 1.99 -21.61
C ASN A 190 -13.78 1.92 -22.11
N ASP A 191 -12.80 2.28 -21.28
CA ASP A 191 -11.37 2.16 -21.58
C ASP A 191 -10.97 0.70 -21.80
N LEU A 192 -11.43 -0.22 -20.94
CA LEU A 192 -11.16 -1.65 -21.09
C LEU A 192 -11.80 -2.21 -22.35
N ARG A 193 -13.06 -1.87 -22.61
CA ARG A 193 -13.77 -2.27 -23.82
C ARG A 193 -13.08 -1.74 -25.08
N THR A 194 -12.63 -0.49 -25.06
CA THR A 194 -11.89 0.12 -26.19
C THR A 194 -10.56 -0.59 -26.41
N PHE A 195 -9.84 -0.91 -25.33
CA PHE A 195 -8.59 -1.65 -25.38
C PHE A 195 -8.79 -3.06 -25.97
N ASP A 196 -9.83 -3.78 -25.55
CA ASP A 196 -10.14 -5.13 -26.03
C ASP A 196 -10.59 -5.11 -27.50
N ASN A 197 -11.45 -4.17 -27.88
CA ASN A 197 -11.84 -3.95 -29.27
C ASN A 197 -10.64 -3.64 -30.17
N SER A 198 -9.70 -2.81 -29.70
CA SER A 198 -8.50 -2.44 -30.47
C SER A 198 -7.56 -3.62 -30.73
N ARG A 199 -7.68 -4.69 -29.93
CA ARG A 199 -6.90 -5.92 -30.03
C ARG A 199 -7.67 -7.08 -30.65
N GLN A 200 -8.89 -6.84 -31.13
CA GLN A 200 -9.79 -7.87 -31.64
C GLN A 200 -9.99 -9.01 -30.63
N ALA A 201 -10.00 -8.68 -29.33
CA ALA A 201 -10.24 -9.67 -28.28
C ALA A 201 -11.67 -10.21 -28.38
N TRP A 202 -11.89 -11.43 -27.91
CA TRP A 202 -13.21 -12.03 -27.83
C TRP A 202 -13.99 -11.41 -26.65
N THR A 203 -14.92 -10.49 -26.94
CA THR A 203 -15.71 -9.78 -25.91
C THR A 203 -17.18 -10.21 -25.85
N ASN A 204 -17.57 -11.26 -26.60
CA ASN A 204 -18.98 -11.67 -26.70
C ASN A 204 -19.54 -12.27 -25.41
N GLU A 205 -18.68 -12.76 -24.52
CA GLU A 205 -19.04 -13.36 -23.23
C GLU A 205 -18.77 -12.42 -22.05
N ASP A 206 -18.30 -11.20 -22.31
CA ASP A 206 -17.98 -10.24 -21.25
C ASP A 206 -19.26 -9.84 -20.51
N PRO A 207 -19.24 -9.82 -19.16
CA PRO A 207 -20.37 -9.39 -18.38
C PRO A 207 -20.64 -7.88 -18.55
N SER A 208 -21.87 -7.47 -18.23
CA SER A 208 -22.21 -6.05 -18.17
C SER A 208 -21.45 -5.34 -17.04
N GLN A 209 -21.29 -4.02 -17.16
CA GLN A 209 -20.71 -3.21 -16.09
C GLN A 209 -21.48 -3.35 -14.77
N THR A 210 -22.81 -3.45 -14.81
CA THR A 210 -23.64 -3.64 -13.61
C THR A 210 -23.27 -4.92 -12.88
N TYR A 211 -23.11 -6.03 -13.61
CA TYR A 211 -22.66 -7.30 -13.02
C TYR A 211 -21.29 -7.16 -12.35
N ILE A 212 -20.35 -6.47 -12.99
CA ILE A 212 -19.01 -6.23 -12.42
C ILE A 212 -19.12 -5.43 -11.11
N GLN A 213 -19.94 -4.38 -11.08
CA GLN A 213 -20.12 -3.54 -9.89
C GLN A 213 -20.80 -4.29 -8.75
N GLU A 214 -21.84 -5.07 -9.04
CA GLU A 214 -22.51 -5.94 -8.08
C GLU A 214 -21.53 -6.93 -7.46
N LYS A 215 -20.74 -7.62 -8.29
CA LYS A 215 -19.76 -8.60 -7.82
C LYS A 215 -18.69 -7.97 -6.93
N ILE A 216 -18.19 -6.79 -7.29
CA ILE A 216 -17.26 -6.03 -6.45
C ILE A 216 -17.93 -5.64 -5.12
N GLY A 217 -19.21 -5.25 -5.15
CA GLY A 217 -19.99 -4.98 -3.95
C GLY A 217 -20.11 -6.19 -3.03
N GLU A 218 -20.41 -7.37 -3.58
CA GLU A 218 -20.45 -8.64 -2.85
C GLU A 218 -19.10 -8.96 -2.20
N ILE A 219 -18.00 -8.81 -2.94
CA ILE A 219 -16.65 -9.08 -2.44
C ILE A 219 -16.29 -8.13 -1.30
N ASN A 220 -16.60 -6.84 -1.44
CA ASN A 220 -16.32 -5.83 -0.41
C ASN A 220 -17.17 -6.01 0.87
N ASN A 221 -18.38 -6.57 0.73
CA ASN A 221 -19.30 -6.81 1.84
C ASN A 221 -19.14 -8.19 2.46
N ARG A 222 -18.38 -9.11 1.83
CA ARG A 222 -18.12 -10.42 2.38
C ARG A 222 -17.36 -10.22 3.69
N PRO A 223 -17.91 -10.63 4.85
CA PRO A 223 -17.14 -10.61 6.09
C PRO A 223 -15.87 -11.43 5.86
N SER A 224 -14.75 -11.00 6.43
CA SER A 224 -13.46 -11.69 6.33
C SER A 224 -13.49 -13.02 7.09
N GLU A 225 -14.44 -13.88 6.75
CA GLU A 225 -14.59 -15.24 7.22
C GLU A 225 -13.55 -16.07 6.48
N GLY A 226 -12.35 -16.22 7.06
CA GLY A 226 -11.43 -17.28 6.60
C GLY A 226 -9.94 -16.99 6.56
N VAL A 227 -9.45 -15.76 6.77
CA VAL A 227 -7.97 -15.54 6.75
C VAL A 227 -7.28 -16.13 8.00
N HIS A 228 -8.04 -16.51 9.03
CA HIS A 228 -7.49 -17.16 10.22
C HIS A 228 -7.24 -18.67 10.09
N ALA A 229 -7.75 -19.34 9.06
CA ALA A 229 -7.57 -20.79 8.91
C ALA A 229 -6.14 -21.19 8.46
N GLU A 230 -5.36 -20.27 7.88
CA GLU A 230 -3.95 -20.53 7.53
C GLU A 230 -2.96 -20.10 8.64
N GLU A 231 -3.40 -19.35 9.67
CA GLU A 231 -2.54 -19.03 10.81
C GLU A 231 -2.42 -20.17 11.83
N GLU A 232 -3.38 -21.11 11.88
CA GLU A 232 -3.29 -22.29 12.75
C GLU A 232 -2.17 -23.24 12.29
N GLY A 233 -2.01 -23.46 10.97
CA GLY A 233 -0.92 -24.29 10.45
C GLY A 233 0.48 -23.71 10.69
N HIS A 234 0.62 -22.38 10.70
CA HIS A 234 1.92 -21.73 10.97
C HIS A 234 2.22 -21.58 12.47
N THR A 235 1.24 -21.84 13.34
CA THR A 235 1.43 -21.90 14.79
C THR A 235 1.96 -23.28 15.19
N GLU A 236 1.42 -24.36 14.60
CA GLU A 236 1.93 -25.73 14.80
C GLU A 236 3.38 -25.89 14.31
N GLU A 237 3.72 -25.31 13.15
CA GLU A 237 5.09 -25.36 12.62
C GLU A 237 6.10 -24.62 13.51
N LYS A 238 5.67 -23.55 14.20
CA LYS A 238 6.51 -22.81 15.15
C LYS A 238 6.63 -23.50 16.50
N GLU A 239 5.59 -24.21 16.95
CA GLU A 239 5.66 -25.02 18.17
C GLU A 239 6.58 -26.22 17.97
N HIS A 240 6.53 -26.88 16.81
CA HIS A 240 7.45 -27.98 16.48
C HIS A 240 8.91 -27.52 16.44
N ALA A 241 9.22 -26.42 15.76
CA ALA A 241 10.59 -25.87 15.70
C ALA A 241 11.14 -25.48 17.09
N LYS A 242 10.27 -24.99 17.98
CA LYS A 242 10.66 -24.61 19.34
C LYS A 242 10.83 -25.82 20.26
N GLU A 243 10.14 -26.92 19.99
CA GLU A 243 10.30 -28.18 20.72
C GLU A 243 11.59 -28.89 20.31
N GLU A 244 11.96 -28.83 19.03
CA GLU A 244 13.23 -29.33 18.49
C GLU A 244 14.44 -28.59 19.09
N GLU A 245 14.42 -27.25 19.14
CA GLU A 245 15.49 -26.44 19.77
C GLU A 245 15.68 -26.78 21.27
N ARG A 246 14.58 -27.04 21.99
CA ARG A 246 14.64 -27.46 23.41
C ARG A 246 15.18 -28.88 23.59
N ALA A 247 14.98 -29.76 22.61
CA ALA A 247 15.52 -31.11 22.66
C ALA A 247 17.05 -31.07 22.46
N GLU A 248 17.53 -30.27 21.51
CA GLU A 248 18.96 -30.07 21.27
C GLU A 248 19.67 -29.44 22.48
N GLU A 249 19.08 -28.43 23.13
CA GLU A 249 19.64 -27.83 24.35
C GLU A 249 19.78 -28.83 25.51
N LYS A 250 18.82 -29.75 25.67
CA LYS A 250 18.88 -30.79 26.71
C LYS A 250 19.96 -31.82 26.42
N GLU A 251 20.09 -32.27 25.18
CA GLU A 251 21.14 -33.22 24.79
C GLU A 251 22.53 -32.62 25.02
N HIS A 252 22.71 -31.34 24.71
CA HIS A 252 23.96 -30.63 24.95
C HIS A 252 24.32 -30.55 26.45
N ALA A 253 23.34 -30.30 27.31
CA ALA A 253 23.54 -30.24 28.76
C ALA A 253 23.90 -31.61 29.38
N GLU A 254 23.29 -32.71 28.92
CA GLU A 254 23.62 -34.07 29.41
C GLU A 254 25.02 -34.53 28.98
N VAL A 255 25.49 -34.10 27.81
CA VAL A 255 26.87 -34.38 27.35
C VAL A 255 27.89 -33.64 28.21
N GLU A 256 27.60 -32.40 28.61
CA GLU A 256 28.47 -31.61 29.48
C GLU A 256 28.58 -32.21 30.89
N GLU A 257 27.46 -32.66 31.48
CA GLU A 257 27.45 -33.30 32.81
C GLU A 257 28.21 -34.65 32.83
N ARG A 258 28.23 -35.40 31.72
CA ARG A 258 28.99 -36.66 31.62
C ARG A 258 30.50 -36.45 31.43
N ALA A 259 30.92 -35.24 31.08
CA ALA A 259 32.32 -34.90 30.86
C ALA A 259 33.02 -34.43 32.15
N GLU A 260 32.26 -34.11 33.20
CA GLU A 260 32.74 -33.75 34.55
C GLU A 260 32.91 -34.99 35.47
#